data_AF-A0A2N2DA75-F1
#
_entry.id   AF-A0A2N2DA75-F1
#
_cell.length_a   1.000
_cell.length_b   1.000
_cell.length_c   1.000
_cell.angle_alpha   90.00
_cell.angle_beta   90.00
_cell.angle_gamma   90.00
#
_symmetry.space_group_name_H-M   'P 1'
#
loop_
_entity.id
_entity.type
_entity.pdbx_description
1 polymer ?
#
loop_
_entity_poly.entity_id
_entity_poly.type
_entity_poly.pdbx_seq_one_letter_code
_entity_poly.pdbx_strand_id
1 'polypeptide(L)'
;MLSQRFLGIFMLAIFLASLLLSTGIGLRRMAEEKEVRRIELALDCTSVSLLSEKYGLNLDLVLQEFKNAGVTSLAVEQQTLESLKQQGKLSVFSLEELNKKYYLTGNSNLRNFLDRCRSWSEVTFIVFEDEEIFNRVTEILSLKLPHKQEAHKFEGNFIYAVEAPLYLVKSAPLGFDYRELAYLNEKGFYLIPRLQNWWLTPDGDEAVKESLGVLDSIPGITAVIFGGTEVLGYPDLLEQSAEVLNKKGIPFGLIEFYPQEGARGLASLTGYNVVKVHGIREDELKKYTTAEVVARWERAAKERSCNLFYLRPFEAGTGEAFININKEYIGEIVGNLTRLGFTFGPAERIPSLQTGFGVMLLLSLGVASSVLWFLQKVSGSFSPTVKALILAVILILSGMGIYFFPLMWRQLTAFTAAVFFPLLGIYLYKDRV
;
A
#
# COMPACT_ATOMS: atom_id res chain seq x y z
N MET A 1 4.07 38.04 -43.43
CA MET A 1 2.82 37.25 -43.61
C MET A 1 3.18 35.77 -43.56
N LEU A 2 2.67 35.01 -42.57
CA LEU A 2 2.85 33.55 -42.55
C LEU A 2 2.15 32.94 -43.77
N SER A 3 2.88 32.22 -44.62
CA SER A 3 2.27 31.54 -45.77
C SER A 3 1.55 30.28 -45.30
N GLN A 4 0.41 29.95 -45.92
CA GLN A 4 -0.35 28.72 -45.62
C GLN A 4 0.53 27.46 -45.71
N ARG A 5 1.45 27.44 -46.69
CA ARG A 5 2.39 26.33 -46.89
C ARG A 5 3.38 26.19 -45.74
N PHE A 6 3.97 27.30 -45.29
CA PHE A 6 4.92 27.27 -44.17
C PHE A 6 4.26 26.75 -42.89
N LEU A 7 3.07 27.27 -42.56
CA LEU A 7 2.37 26.86 -41.34
C LEU A 7 1.92 25.39 -41.39
N GLY A 8 1.52 24.90 -42.57
CA GLY A 8 1.21 23.49 -42.78
C GLY A 8 2.43 22.59 -42.56
N ILE A 9 3.59 22.96 -43.10
CA ILE A 9 4.85 22.21 -42.89
C ILE A 9 5.25 22.23 -41.41
N PHE A 10 5.10 23.38 -40.73
CA PHE A 10 5.41 23.50 -39.31
C PHE A 10 4.54 22.61 -38.42
N MET A 11 3.22 22.59 -38.64
CA MET A 11 2.31 21.68 -37.90
C MET A 11 2.62 20.21 -38.18
N LEU A 12 2.97 19.87 -39.43
CA LEU A 12 3.39 18.51 -39.78
C LEU A 12 4.69 18.13 -39.06
N ALA A 13 5.66 19.03 -38.98
CA ALA A 13 6.92 18.81 -38.26
C ALA A 13 6.67 18.59 -36.76
N ILE A 14 5.82 19.41 -36.13
CA ILE A 14 5.41 19.22 -34.73
C ILE A 14 4.76 17.86 -34.56
N PHE A 15 3.78 17.52 -35.40
CA PHE A 15 3.08 16.24 -35.33
C PHE A 15 4.05 15.04 -35.43
N LEU A 16 4.96 15.06 -36.40
CA LEU A 16 5.96 14.00 -36.57
C LEU A 16 6.92 13.91 -35.38
N ALA A 17 7.37 15.05 -34.84
CA ALA A 17 8.20 15.09 -33.64
C ALA A 17 7.47 14.49 -32.43
N SER A 18 6.20 14.87 -32.21
CA SER A 18 5.36 14.33 -31.14
C SER A 18 5.09 12.84 -31.30
N LEU A 19 4.93 12.35 -32.54
CA LEU A 19 4.74 10.94 -32.86
C LEU A 19 6.00 10.11 -32.58
N LEU A 20 7.17 10.61 -32.99
CA LEU A 20 8.45 9.95 -32.70
C LEU A 20 8.70 9.91 -31.20
N LEU A 21 8.42 11.02 -30.51
CA LEU A 21 8.57 11.12 -29.05
C LEU A 21 7.62 10.19 -28.30
N SER A 22 6.34 10.15 -28.66
CA SER A 22 5.36 9.26 -28.03
C SER A 22 5.68 7.79 -28.28
N THR A 23 6.15 7.46 -29.49
CA THR A 23 6.63 6.12 -29.83
C THR A 23 7.84 5.74 -28.98
N GLY A 24 8.83 6.63 -28.87
CA GLY A 24 10.01 6.41 -28.01
C GLY A 24 9.65 6.22 -26.53
N ILE A 25 8.71 7.02 -26.01
CA ILE A 25 8.18 6.86 -24.64
C ILE A 25 7.48 5.51 -24.49
N GLY A 26 6.66 5.11 -25.46
CA GLY A 26 5.98 3.81 -25.48
C GLY A 26 6.95 2.64 -25.48
N LEU A 27 7.97 2.69 -26.34
CA LEU A 27 9.02 1.65 -26.42
C LEU A 27 9.84 1.57 -25.13
N ARG A 28 10.23 2.71 -24.56
CA ARG A 28 10.93 2.76 -23.27
C ARG A 28 10.07 2.17 -22.15
N ARG A 29 8.80 2.54 -22.09
CA ARG A 29 7.85 1.98 -21.13
C ARG A 29 7.71 0.46 -21.29
N MET A 30 7.59 -0.02 -22.52
CA MET A 30 7.54 -1.47 -22.79
C MET A 30 8.83 -2.19 -22.38
N ALA A 31 9.99 -1.54 -22.49
CA ALA A 31 11.26 -2.09 -22.01
C ALA A 31 11.28 -2.15 -20.48
N GLU A 32 10.94 -1.05 -19.80
CA GLU A 32 10.87 -0.98 -18.33
C GLU A 32 9.83 -1.96 -17.74
N GLU A 33 8.66 -2.11 -18.36
CA GLU A 33 7.64 -3.10 -17.96
C GLU A 33 8.10 -4.56 -18.19
N LYS A 34 9.00 -4.80 -19.15
CA LYS A 34 9.62 -6.13 -19.35
C LYS A 34 10.67 -6.45 -18.29
N GLU A 35 11.29 -5.43 -17.70
CA GLU A 35 12.27 -5.61 -16.62
C GLU A 35 11.59 -5.96 -15.30
N VAL A 36 10.39 -5.39 -15.03
CA VAL A 36 9.61 -5.68 -13.81
C VAL A 36 8.83 -7.00 -13.95
N ARG A 37 9.57 -8.11 -13.96
CA ARG A 37 9.02 -9.48 -13.99
C ARG A 37 9.27 -10.27 -12.71
N ARG A 38 9.74 -9.60 -11.66
CA ARG A 38 9.93 -10.21 -10.35
C ARG A 38 8.66 -10.06 -9.52
N ILE A 39 8.17 -11.18 -8.99
CA ILE A 39 7.01 -11.24 -8.11
C ILE A 39 7.47 -11.66 -6.72
N GLU A 40 7.08 -10.86 -5.74
CA GLU A 40 7.25 -11.19 -4.33
C GLU A 40 5.96 -11.83 -3.81
N LEU A 41 6.08 -13.06 -3.31
CA LEU A 41 4.97 -13.76 -2.66
C LEU A 41 5.11 -13.57 -1.16
N ALA A 42 4.33 -12.64 -0.61
CA ALA A 42 4.32 -12.31 0.80
C ALA A 42 3.14 -12.96 1.51
N LEU A 43 3.43 -13.86 2.45
CA LEU A 43 2.40 -14.57 3.20
C LEU A 43 2.05 -13.84 4.51
N ASP A 44 0.76 -13.75 4.82
CA ASP A 44 0.23 -13.17 6.07
C ASP A 44 0.67 -14.03 7.27
N CYS A 45 1.68 -13.56 8.01
CA CYS A 45 2.31 -14.33 9.09
C CYS A 45 1.35 -14.57 10.26
N THR A 46 0.52 -13.57 10.59
CA THR A 46 -0.51 -13.68 11.63
C THR A 46 -1.50 -14.80 11.29
N SER A 47 -1.99 -14.84 10.05
CA SER A 47 -2.97 -15.85 9.61
C SER A 47 -2.38 -17.26 9.64
N VAL A 48 -1.14 -17.43 9.21
CA VAL A 48 -0.47 -18.74 9.24
C VAL A 48 -0.23 -19.21 10.67
N SER A 49 0.18 -18.30 11.55
CA SER A 49 0.42 -18.61 12.97
C SER A 49 -0.85 -19.06 13.66
N LEU A 50 -1.95 -18.30 13.48
CA LEU A 50 -3.26 -18.63 14.05
C LEU A 50 -3.82 -19.95 13.52
N LEU A 51 -3.69 -20.23 12.22
CA LEU A 51 -4.16 -21.49 11.64
C LEU A 51 -3.28 -22.67 12.07
N SER A 52 -1.96 -22.46 12.20
CA SER A 52 -1.05 -23.50 12.69
C SER A 52 -1.39 -23.88 14.13
N GLU A 53 -1.62 -22.89 15.00
CA GLU A 53 -2.08 -23.12 16.37
C GLU A 53 -3.44 -23.84 16.40
N LYS A 54 -4.42 -23.35 15.62
CA LYS A 54 -5.75 -23.95 15.51
C LYS A 54 -5.72 -25.42 15.13
N TYR A 55 -4.80 -25.82 14.26
CA TYR A 55 -4.66 -27.20 13.78
C TYR A 55 -3.59 -28.01 14.51
N GLY A 56 -2.96 -27.46 15.56
CA GLY A 56 -1.92 -28.15 16.34
C GLY A 56 -0.65 -28.45 15.53
N LEU A 57 -0.33 -27.60 14.55
CA LEU A 57 0.81 -27.75 13.66
C LEU A 57 2.04 -27.01 14.17
N ASN A 58 3.22 -27.55 13.89
CA ASN A 58 4.47 -26.86 14.12
C ASN A 58 4.64 -25.74 13.06
N LEU A 59 4.70 -24.48 13.52
CA LEU A 59 4.81 -23.32 12.65
C LEU A 59 6.05 -23.36 11.74
N ASP A 60 7.18 -23.86 12.21
CA ASP A 60 8.41 -23.94 11.41
C ASP A 60 8.26 -24.88 10.22
N LEU A 61 7.60 -26.02 10.44
CA LEU A 61 7.32 -26.98 9.38
C LEU A 61 6.42 -26.32 8.33
N VAL A 62 5.34 -25.65 8.77
CA VAL A 62 4.39 -24.97 7.88
C VAL A 62 5.09 -23.89 7.05
N LEU A 63 5.87 -23.02 7.70
CA LEU A 63 6.62 -21.97 7.03
C LEU A 63 7.65 -22.56 6.05
N GLN A 64 8.37 -23.61 6.44
CA GLN A 64 9.33 -24.27 5.55
C GLN A 64 8.64 -24.88 4.31
N GLU A 65 7.50 -25.54 4.47
CA GLU A 65 6.73 -26.10 3.36
C GLU A 65 6.22 -25.00 2.41
N PHE A 66 5.74 -23.88 2.95
CA PHE A 66 5.29 -22.74 2.15
C PHE A 66 6.45 -22.00 1.46
N LYS A 67 7.62 -21.93 2.10
CA LYS A 67 8.84 -21.43 1.47
C LYS A 67 9.27 -22.30 0.30
N ASN A 68 9.26 -23.62 0.49
CA ASN A 68 9.56 -24.59 -0.57
C ASN A 68 8.54 -24.52 -1.72
N ALA A 69 7.29 -24.13 -1.44
CA ALA A 69 6.27 -23.88 -2.46
C ALA A 69 6.52 -22.60 -3.26
N GLY A 70 7.31 -21.66 -2.73
CA GLY A 70 7.74 -20.43 -3.40
C GLY A 70 7.40 -19.12 -2.68
N VAL A 71 6.91 -19.16 -1.44
CA VAL A 71 6.77 -17.95 -0.61
C VAL A 71 8.16 -17.36 -0.35
N THR A 72 8.32 -16.08 -0.66
CA THR A 72 9.59 -15.36 -0.52
C THR A 72 9.66 -14.54 0.76
N SER A 73 8.51 -14.06 1.22
CA SER A 73 8.43 -13.00 2.23
C SER A 73 7.28 -13.23 3.20
N LEU A 74 7.37 -12.62 4.38
CA LEU A 74 6.32 -12.65 5.38
C LEU A 74 5.85 -11.23 5.67
N ALA A 75 4.53 -11.03 5.54
CA ALA A 75 3.91 -9.81 6.01
C ALA A 75 3.63 -9.94 7.51
N VAL A 76 4.25 -9.06 8.28
CA VAL A 76 4.27 -9.11 9.75
C VAL A 76 3.51 -7.90 10.28
N GLU A 77 2.57 -8.14 11.21
CA GLU A 77 1.76 -7.09 11.81
C GLU A 77 2.39 -6.55 13.10
N GLN A 78 2.09 -5.30 13.43
CA GLN A 78 2.38 -4.78 14.75
C GLN A 78 1.55 -5.55 15.79
N GLN A 79 2.18 -5.87 16.92
CA GLN A 79 1.47 -6.42 18.07
C GLN A 79 0.42 -5.42 18.55
N THR A 80 -0.73 -5.94 18.93
CA THR A 80 -1.82 -5.21 19.59
C THR A 80 -2.10 -5.84 20.94
N LEU A 81 -2.82 -5.16 21.82
CA LEU A 81 -3.27 -5.78 23.07
C LEU A 81 -4.13 -7.02 22.81
N GLU A 82 -4.93 -7.02 21.74
CA GLU A 82 -5.74 -8.18 21.38
C GLU A 82 -4.85 -9.37 21.00
N SER A 83 -3.78 -9.15 20.22
CA SER A 83 -2.82 -10.22 19.90
C SER A 83 -2.09 -10.77 21.14
N LEU A 84 -1.67 -9.90 22.07
CA LEU A 84 -1.01 -10.32 23.30
C LEU A 84 -1.99 -11.03 24.25
N LYS A 85 -3.26 -10.62 24.26
CA LYS A 85 -4.33 -11.29 25.00
C LYS A 85 -4.57 -12.70 24.46
N GLN A 86 -4.62 -12.87 23.13
CA GLN A 86 -4.78 -14.18 22.50
C GLN A 86 -3.61 -15.12 22.81
N GLN A 87 -2.40 -14.57 22.92
CA GLN A 87 -1.20 -15.30 23.37
C GLN A 87 -1.17 -15.57 24.89
N GLY A 88 -2.19 -15.14 25.65
CA GLY A 88 -2.24 -15.31 27.11
C GLY A 88 -1.25 -14.45 27.90
N LYS A 89 -0.59 -13.47 27.25
CA LYS A 89 0.43 -12.61 27.88
C LYS A 89 -0.14 -11.50 28.76
N LEU A 90 -1.40 -11.13 28.53
CA LEU A 90 -2.11 -10.13 29.30
C LEU A 90 -3.62 -10.37 29.26
N SER A 91 -4.35 -9.70 30.15
CA SER A 91 -5.81 -9.64 30.12
C SER A 91 -6.27 -8.19 30.07
N VAL A 92 -7.37 -7.93 29.36
CA VAL A 92 -7.97 -6.59 29.25
C VAL A 92 -9.39 -6.64 29.78
N PHE A 93 -9.74 -5.70 30.66
CA PHE A 93 -11.04 -5.62 31.33
C PHE A 93 -11.60 -4.19 31.27
N SER A 94 -12.92 -4.09 31.20
CA SER A 94 -13.63 -2.86 31.57
C SER A 94 -13.65 -2.68 33.09
N LEU A 95 -13.96 -1.47 33.55
CA LEU A 95 -14.18 -1.19 34.97
C LEU A 95 -15.24 -2.11 35.59
N GLU A 96 -16.32 -2.43 34.87
CA GLU A 96 -17.38 -3.31 35.37
C GLU A 96 -16.91 -4.77 35.50
N GLU A 97 -16.18 -5.27 34.51
CA GLU A 97 -15.65 -6.64 34.50
C GLU A 97 -14.63 -6.83 35.62
N LEU A 98 -13.72 -5.86 35.77
CA LEU A 98 -12.72 -5.90 36.82
C LEU A 98 -13.38 -5.79 38.20
N ASN A 99 -14.33 -4.86 38.38
CA ASN A 99 -15.10 -4.79 39.63
C ASN A 99 -15.80 -6.11 39.92
N LYS A 100 -16.55 -6.71 38.99
CA LYS A 100 -17.25 -8.00 39.21
C LYS A 100 -16.29 -9.11 39.66
N LYS A 101 -15.12 -9.21 39.01
CA LYS A 101 -14.11 -10.23 39.31
C LYS A 101 -13.52 -10.06 40.72
N TYR A 102 -13.25 -8.83 41.13
CA TYR A 102 -12.56 -8.54 42.40
C TYR A 102 -13.49 -8.23 43.58
N TYR A 103 -14.74 -7.82 43.37
CA TYR A 103 -15.76 -7.74 44.42
C TYR A 103 -15.94 -9.09 45.14
N LEU A 104 -15.72 -10.20 44.43
CA LEU A 104 -15.76 -11.56 44.99
C LEU A 104 -14.53 -11.89 45.86
N THR A 105 -13.43 -11.15 45.73
CA THR A 105 -12.16 -11.42 46.44
C THR A 105 -11.99 -10.63 47.75
N GLY A 106 -12.78 -9.56 47.97
CA GLY A 106 -12.81 -8.83 49.24
C GLY A 106 -11.59 -7.96 49.59
N ASN A 107 -10.68 -7.70 48.64
CA ASN A 107 -9.42 -6.99 48.90
C ASN A 107 -9.60 -5.44 48.90
N SER A 108 -9.25 -4.77 50.00
CA SER A 108 -9.45 -3.32 50.21
C SER A 108 -8.45 -2.42 49.48
N ASN A 109 -7.23 -2.90 49.20
CA ASN A 109 -6.18 -2.08 48.56
C ASN A 109 -6.50 -1.84 47.08
N LEU A 110 -6.98 -2.86 46.38
CA LEU A 110 -7.42 -2.72 45.00
C LEU A 110 -8.66 -1.83 44.88
N ARG A 111 -9.55 -1.87 45.88
CA ARG A 111 -10.76 -1.04 45.92
C ARG A 111 -10.45 0.45 45.87
N ASN A 112 -9.45 0.91 46.64
CA ASN A 112 -9.03 2.31 46.61
C ASN A 112 -8.48 2.75 45.24
N PHE A 113 -7.77 1.87 44.53
CA PHE A 113 -7.29 2.12 43.17
C PHE A 113 -8.45 2.19 42.17
N LEU A 114 -9.37 1.22 42.21
CA LEU A 114 -10.55 1.21 41.35
C LEU A 114 -11.45 2.42 41.60
N ASP A 115 -11.61 2.84 42.85
CA ASP A 115 -12.43 4.01 43.22
C ASP A 115 -11.84 5.32 42.70
N ARG A 116 -10.51 5.47 42.59
CA ARG A 116 -9.89 6.63 41.90
C ARG A 116 -10.24 6.64 40.41
N CYS A 117 -10.18 5.48 39.78
CA CYS A 117 -10.49 5.31 38.35
C CYS A 117 -11.98 5.51 38.04
N ARG A 118 -12.90 5.36 39.01
CA ARG A 118 -14.34 5.62 38.81
C ARG A 118 -14.66 7.07 38.39
N SER A 119 -13.76 8.00 38.69
CA SER A 119 -13.92 9.42 38.33
C SER A 119 -13.56 9.72 36.87
N TRP A 120 -12.99 8.76 36.15
CA TRP A 120 -12.57 8.89 34.76
C TRP A 120 -13.74 8.53 33.83
N SER A 121 -13.80 9.12 32.63
CA SER A 121 -14.96 8.97 31.74
C SER A 121 -15.16 7.55 31.19
N GLU A 122 -14.08 6.93 30.72
CA GLU A 122 -14.03 5.53 30.27
C GLU A 122 -12.67 4.95 30.62
N VAL A 123 -12.64 3.84 31.37
CA VAL A 123 -11.38 3.23 31.82
C VAL A 123 -11.24 1.82 31.31
N THR A 124 -10.10 1.56 30.68
CA THR A 124 -9.65 0.23 30.32
C THR A 124 -8.55 -0.20 31.27
N PHE A 125 -8.69 -1.40 31.83
CA PHE A 125 -7.67 -2.01 32.69
C PHE A 125 -6.95 -3.11 31.93
N ILE A 126 -5.62 -3.10 32.00
CA ILE A 126 -4.75 -4.11 31.42
C ILE A 126 -4.01 -4.79 32.57
N VAL A 127 -4.10 -6.11 32.65
CA VAL A 127 -3.49 -6.92 33.70
C VAL A 127 -2.39 -7.76 33.09
N PHE A 128 -1.21 -7.68 33.68
CA PHE A 128 0.00 -8.37 33.25
C PHE A 128 0.52 -9.24 34.39
N GLU A 129 0.98 -10.43 34.05
CA GLU A 129 1.73 -11.31 34.97
C GLU A 129 3.25 -11.07 34.83
N ASP A 130 3.69 -10.69 33.63
CA ASP A 130 5.09 -10.49 33.26
C ASP A 130 5.49 -9.01 33.33
N GLU A 131 6.57 -8.71 34.06
CA GLU A 131 7.10 -7.35 34.26
C GLU A 131 7.76 -6.77 33.00
N GLU A 132 8.40 -7.57 32.15
CA GLU A 132 9.00 -7.13 30.88
C GLU A 132 7.90 -6.66 29.92
N ILE A 133 6.81 -7.42 29.84
CA ILE A 133 5.64 -7.07 29.02
C ILE A 133 4.95 -5.83 29.57
N PHE A 134 4.75 -5.75 30.88
CA PHE A 134 4.19 -4.57 31.54
C PHE A 134 4.99 -3.31 31.21
N ASN A 135 6.30 -3.31 31.42
CA ASN A 135 7.14 -2.14 31.17
C ASN A 135 7.10 -1.71 29.70
N ARG A 136 7.25 -2.65 28.76
CA ARG A 136 7.22 -2.35 27.32
C ARG A 136 5.89 -1.78 26.86
N VAL A 137 4.78 -2.41 27.26
CA VAL A 137 3.44 -2.01 26.81
C VAL A 137 3.06 -0.66 27.42
N THR A 138 3.35 -0.45 28.70
CA THR A 138 3.03 0.82 29.37
C THR A 138 3.87 1.99 28.85
N GLU A 139 5.14 1.78 28.54
CA GLU A 139 5.98 2.79 27.88
C GLU A 139 5.34 3.27 26.57
N ILE A 140 4.98 2.34 25.68
CA ILE A 140 4.38 2.67 24.38
C ILE A 140 3.01 3.33 24.53
N LEU A 141 2.14 2.80 25.40
CA LEU A 141 0.81 3.37 25.63
C LEU A 141 0.90 4.76 26.25
N SER A 142 1.89 5.01 27.12
CA SER A 142 2.11 6.31 27.73
C SER A 142 2.48 7.41 26.74
N LEU A 143 3.22 7.03 25.68
CA LEU A 143 3.55 7.93 24.58
C LEU A 143 2.36 8.11 23.63
N LYS A 144 1.62 7.04 23.35
CA LYS A 144 0.56 7.05 22.32
C LYS A 144 -0.80 7.55 22.78
N LEU A 145 -1.10 7.56 24.08
CA LEU A 145 -2.42 7.95 24.60
C LEU A 145 -2.30 9.17 25.52
N PRO A 146 -2.88 10.34 25.16
CA PRO A 146 -2.72 11.58 25.94
C PRO A 146 -3.60 11.63 27.21
N HIS A 147 -4.20 10.51 27.61
CA HIS A 147 -5.18 10.43 28.70
C HIS A 147 -4.54 10.04 30.04
N LYS A 148 -5.29 10.18 31.14
CA LYS A 148 -4.82 9.75 32.46
C LYS A 148 -4.50 8.26 32.46
N GLN A 149 -3.38 7.92 33.09
CA GLN A 149 -2.89 6.57 33.20
C GLN A 149 -2.37 6.35 34.62
N GLU A 150 -2.61 5.17 35.17
CA GLU A 150 -2.11 4.80 36.49
C GLU A 150 -1.75 3.32 36.53
N ALA A 151 -0.54 3.02 37.02
CA ALA A 151 -0.08 1.66 37.26
C ALA A 151 -0.22 1.28 38.73
N HIS A 152 -0.59 0.04 39.00
CA HIS A 152 -0.71 -0.52 40.33
C HIS A 152 -0.22 -1.97 40.36
N LYS A 153 0.61 -2.32 41.34
CA LYS A 153 1.06 -3.70 41.55
C LYS A 153 0.11 -4.38 42.55
N PHE A 154 -0.40 -5.56 42.19
CA PHE A 154 -1.38 -6.29 42.98
C PHE A 154 -1.12 -7.80 42.97
N GLU A 155 -0.84 -8.38 44.15
CA GLU A 155 -0.65 -9.85 44.33
C GLU A 155 0.32 -10.49 43.31
N GLY A 156 1.42 -9.80 43.00
CA GLY A 156 2.41 -10.26 42.01
C GLY A 156 2.09 -9.89 40.57
N ASN A 157 0.87 -9.45 40.26
CA ASN A 157 0.46 -8.94 38.96
C ASN A 157 0.64 -7.42 38.87
N PHE A 158 0.66 -6.91 37.64
CA PHE A 158 0.67 -5.48 37.33
C PHE A 158 -0.64 -5.10 36.66
N ILE A 159 -1.30 -4.06 37.17
CA ILE A 159 -2.54 -3.52 36.63
C ILE A 159 -2.25 -2.13 36.11
N TYR A 160 -2.63 -1.87 34.87
CA TYR A 160 -2.48 -0.58 34.23
C TYR A 160 -3.85 -0.05 33.81
N ALA A 161 -4.26 1.07 34.37
CA ALA A 161 -5.50 1.76 34.04
C ALA A 161 -5.22 2.87 33.03
N VAL A 162 -6.03 2.96 31.98
CA VAL A 162 -5.96 3.99 30.94
C VAL A 162 -7.34 4.60 30.76
N GLU A 163 -7.44 5.93 30.84
CA GLU A 163 -8.67 6.70 30.56
C GLU A 163 -8.93 6.75 29.04
N ALA A 164 -9.27 5.62 28.45
CA ALA A 164 -9.64 5.51 27.05
C ALA A 164 -10.62 4.35 26.81
N PRO A 165 -11.48 4.46 25.78
CA PRO A 165 -12.41 3.40 25.41
C PRO A 165 -11.67 2.10 25.07
N LEU A 166 -12.27 0.97 25.42
CA LEU A 166 -11.68 -0.36 25.21
C LEU A 166 -11.28 -0.62 23.76
N TYR A 167 -12.09 -0.18 22.80
CA TYR A 167 -11.80 -0.40 21.38
C TYR A 167 -10.52 0.33 20.94
N LEU A 168 -10.29 1.56 21.43
CA LEU A 168 -9.12 2.38 21.10
C LEU A 168 -7.85 1.77 21.70
N VAL A 169 -7.91 1.39 22.97
CA VAL A 169 -6.79 0.77 23.68
C VAL A 169 -6.43 -0.57 23.05
N LYS A 170 -7.43 -1.38 22.67
CA LYS A 170 -7.21 -2.66 21.98
C LYS A 170 -6.56 -2.54 20.61
N SER A 171 -6.91 -1.52 19.84
CA SER A 171 -6.37 -1.30 18.49
C SER A 171 -5.00 -0.64 18.46
N ALA A 172 -4.51 -0.14 19.60
CA ALA A 172 -3.24 0.57 19.67
C ALA A 172 -2.07 -0.34 19.21
N PRO A 173 -1.25 0.10 18.22
CA PRO A 173 -0.08 -0.65 17.80
C PRO A 173 1.03 -0.55 18.85
N LEU A 174 1.52 -1.70 19.30
CA LEU A 174 2.54 -1.89 20.34
C LEU A 174 3.93 -2.22 19.75
N GLY A 175 4.15 -1.88 18.48
CA GLY A 175 5.39 -2.20 17.77
C GLY A 175 5.46 -3.67 17.33
N PHE A 176 6.66 -4.11 16.96
CA PHE A 176 6.92 -5.48 16.50
C PHE A 176 7.64 -6.31 17.56
N ASP A 177 7.50 -7.63 17.47
CA ASP A 177 8.35 -8.55 18.24
C ASP A 177 9.67 -8.76 17.51
N TYR A 178 10.70 -8.00 17.88
CA TYR A 178 12.00 -8.06 17.20
C TYR A 178 12.68 -9.43 17.29
N ARG A 179 12.36 -10.25 18.32
CA ARG A 179 12.88 -11.62 18.40
C ARG A 179 12.24 -12.50 17.34
N GLU A 180 10.92 -12.37 17.15
CA GLU A 180 10.20 -13.04 16.06
C GLU A 180 10.71 -12.58 14.69
N LEU A 181 10.90 -11.27 14.48
CA LEU A 181 11.40 -10.75 13.21
C LEU A 181 12.79 -11.29 12.85
N ALA A 182 13.72 -11.27 13.81
CA ALA A 182 15.06 -11.84 13.61
C ALA A 182 14.97 -13.34 13.28
N TYR A 183 14.14 -14.08 14.02
CA TYR A 183 13.92 -15.51 13.80
C TYR A 183 13.37 -15.82 12.40
N LEU A 184 12.35 -15.08 11.95
CA LEU A 184 11.76 -15.26 10.62
C LEU A 184 12.75 -14.92 9.50
N ASN A 185 13.59 -13.89 9.70
CA ASN A 185 14.63 -13.55 8.74
C ASN A 185 15.77 -14.57 8.70
N GLU A 186 16.17 -15.15 9.82
CA GLU A 186 17.16 -16.24 9.89
C GLU A 186 16.67 -17.51 9.15
N LYS A 187 15.37 -17.77 9.14
CA LYS A 187 14.75 -18.80 8.29
C LYS A 187 14.77 -18.43 6.80
N GLY A 188 15.29 -17.25 6.46
CA GLY A 188 15.57 -16.74 5.12
C GLY A 188 14.35 -16.14 4.42
N PHE A 189 13.37 -15.65 5.17
CA PHE A 189 12.28 -14.83 4.62
C PHE A 189 12.69 -13.36 4.59
N TYR A 190 12.25 -12.64 3.56
CA TYR A 190 12.17 -11.18 3.63
C TYR A 190 10.97 -10.75 4.47
N LEU A 191 11.03 -9.56 5.05
CA LEU A 191 10.00 -9.06 5.95
C LEU A 191 9.28 -7.86 5.34
N ILE A 192 7.96 -7.87 5.43
CA ILE A 192 7.09 -6.78 5.00
C ILE A 192 6.31 -6.29 6.21
N PRO A 193 6.85 -5.32 6.97
CA PRO A 193 6.15 -4.75 8.12
C PRO A 193 4.85 -4.09 7.69
N ARG A 194 3.78 -4.41 8.42
CA ARG A 194 2.47 -3.79 8.28
C ARG A 194 2.28 -2.72 9.33
N LEU A 195 2.35 -1.45 8.92
CA LEU A 195 2.22 -0.30 9.80
C LEU A 195 0.79 0.24 9.76
N GLN A 196 0.22 0.57 10.91
CA GLN A 196 -1.08 1.24 10.97
C GLN A 196 -0.91 2.77 10.96
N ASN A 197 -1.90 3.49 10.42
CA ASN A 197 -1.97 4.94 10.62
C ASN A 197 -2.37 5.25 12.06
N TRP A 198 -1.37 5.43 12.93
CA TRP A 198 -1.61 5.72 14.34
C TRP A 198 -0.63 6.74 14.90
N TRP A 199 -1.09 7.99 14.99
CA TRP A 199 -0.39 9.10 15.61
C TRP A 199 -1.42 9.92 16.38
N LEU A 200 -1.50 9.72 17.70
CA LEU A 200 -2.46 10.39 18.59
C LEU A 200 -1.78 11.48 19.46
N THR A 201 -0.52 11.78 19.19
CA THR A 201 0.30 12.70 19.99
C THR A 201 0.05 14.15 19.63
N PRO A 202 0.27 15.10 20.57
CA PRO A 202 0.24 16.53 20.29
C PRO A 202 1.31 16.98 19.28
N ASP A 203 2.45 16.27 19.22
CA ASP A 203 3.50 16.45 18.23
C ASP A 203 3.47 15.27 17.24
N GLY A 204 2.70 15.44 16.17
CA GLY A 204 2.48 14.40 15.18
C GLY A 204 3.73 14.05 14.37
N ASP A 205 4.66 14.99 14.16
CA ASP A 205 5.88 14.75 13.39
C ASP A 205 6.78 13.72 14.09
N GLU A 206 7.01 13.89 15.39
CA GLU A 206 7.83 12.95 16.17
C GLU A 206 7.18 11.55 16.22
N ALA A 207 5.86 11.46 16.33
CA ALA A 207 5.16 10.18 16.33
C ALA A 207 5.22 9.43 14.99
N VAL A 208 5.19 10.15 13.85
CA VAL A 208 5.40 9.53 12.52
C VAL A 208 6.84 9.05 12.38
N LYS A 209 7.81 9.86 12.80
CA LYS A 209 9.24 9.48 12.81
C LYS A 209 9.49 8.26 13.68
N GLU A 210 8.92 8.19 14.87
CA GLU A 210 9.01 7.03 15.77
C GLU A 210 8.36 5.79 15.14
N SER A 211 7.15 5.93 14.60
CA SER A 211 6.40 4.83 13.99
C SER A 211 7.09 4.24 12.75
N LEU A 212 7.88 5.04 12.03
CA LEU A 212 8.75 4.58 10.93
C LEU A 212 10.18 4.26 11.38
N GLY A 213 10.61 4.73 12.54
CA GLY A 213 11.89 4.43 13.17
C GLY A 213 12.03 2.96 13.50
N VAL A 214 10.91 2.29 13.83
CA VAL A 214 10.87 0.83 14.05
C VAL A 214 11.44 0.03 12.88
N LEU A 215 11.38 0.57 11.66
CA LEU A 215 11.91 -0.08 10.45
C LEU A 215 13.43 -0.26 10.49
N ASP A 216 14.19 0.57 11.23
CA ASP A 216 15.65 0.42 11.32
C ASP A 216 16.08 -0.88 11.99
N SER A 217 15.20 -1.44 12.84
CA SER A 217 15.45 -2.64 13.63
C SER A 217 14.91 -3.91 12.97
N ILE A 218 14.33 -3.83 11.77
CA ILE A 218 13.73 -4.97 11.07
C ILE A 218 14.70 -5.44 9.97
N PRO A 219 15.23 -6.67 10.05
CA PRO A 219 16.13 -7.18 9.04
C PRO A 219 15.39 -7.59 7.76
N GLY A 220 16.05 -7.45 6.61
CA GLY A 220 15.54 -7.98 5.33
C GLY A 220 14.24 -7.33 4.85
N ILE A 221 13.99 -6.05 5.13
CA ILE A 221 12.82 -5.32 4.61
C ILE A 221 12.90 -5.18 3.09
N THR A 222 11.79 -5.48 2.42
CA THR A 222 11.63 -5.27 0.97
C THR A 222 10.62 -4.18 0.65
N ALA A 223 9.56 -4.06 1.45
CA ALA A 223 8.55 -3.02 1.36
C ALA A 223 7.82 -2.82 2.69
N VAL A 224 7.08 -1.72 2.82
CA VAL A 224 6.08 -1.51 3.89
C VAL A 224 4.69 -1.62 3.29
N ILE A 225 3.75 -2.29 3.98
CA ILE A 225 2.32 -2.21 3.62
C ILE A 225 1.59 -1.47 4.73
N PHE A 226 0.73 -0.51 4.41
CA PHE A 226 -0.09 0.12 5.43
C PHE A 226 -1.31 -0.76 5.76
N GLY A 227 -1.58 -0.95 7.04
CA GLY A 227 -2.78 -1.60 7.55
C GLY A 227 -3.95 -0.63 7.63
N GLY A 228 -5.18 -1.16 7.55
CA GLY A 228 -6.41 -0.36 7.67
C GLY A 228 -6.77 0.41 6.40
N THR A 229 -7.54 1.49 6.55
CA THR A 229 -8.12 2.28 5.46
C THR A 229 -7.31 3.51 5.09
N GLU A 230 -6.17 3.75 5.76
CA GLU A 230 -5.38 4.97 5.61
C GLU A 230 -3.89 4.64 5.63
N VAL A 231 -3.09 5.44 4.93
CA VAL A 231 -1.61 5.36 5.04
C VAL A 231 -1.13 6.14 6.25
N LEU A 232 0.03 5.75 6.79
CA LEU A 232 0.62 6.46 7.93
C LEU A 232 0.88 7.93 7.60
N GLY A 233 0.45 8.81 8.50
CA GLY A 233 0.57 10.26 8.37
C GLY A 233 -0.62 10.91 7.67
N TYR A 234 -1.62 10.16 7.21
CA TYR A 234 -2.87 10.79 6.77
C TYR A 234 -3.64 11.37 7.99
N PRO A 235 -4.30 12.54 7.87
CA PRO A 235 -4.29 13.44 6.71
C PRO A 235 -3.12 14.44 6.65
N ASP A 236 -2.58 14.86 7.80
CA ASP A 236 -1.80 16.10 7.89
C ASP A 236 -0.25 15.91 7.82
N LEU A 237 0.22 14.67 7.84
CA LEU A 237 1.63 14.32 8.04
C LEU A 237 2.21 13.42 6.92
N LEU A 238 1.62 13.46 5.73
CA LEU A 238 2.08 12.66 4.60
C LEU A 238 3.49 13.04 4.13
N GLU A 239 3.89 14.31 4.28
CA GLU A 239 5.22 14.79 3.91
C GLU A 239 6.31 14.18 4.79
N GLN A 240 6.05 14.10 6.10
CA GLN A 240 6.93 13.49 7.11
C GLN A 240 7.09 11.99 6.83
N SER A 241 5.98 11.29 6.55
CA SER A 241 6.03 9.89 6.14
C SER A 241 6.86 9.70 4.86
N ALA A 242 6.67 10.57 3.87
CA ALA A 242 7.41 10.51 2.61
C ALA A 242 8.91 10.77 2.80
N GLU A 243 9.29 11.75 3.62
CA GLU A 243 10.68 12.07 3.93
C GLU A 243 11.39 10.86 4.52
N VAL A 244 10.79 10.22 5.53
CA VAL A 244 11.39 9.07 6.21
C VAL A 244 11.49 7.86 5.27
N LEU A 245 10.45 7.56 4.48
CA LEU A 245 10.49 6.46 3.51
C LEU A 245 11.54 6.69 2.42
N ASN A 246 11.63 7.91 1.87
CA ASN A 246 12.62 8.27 0.87
C ASN A 246 14.04 8.17 1.41
N LYS A 247 14.28 8.68 2.64
CA LYS A 247 15.59 8.62 3.30
C LYS A 247 16.04 7.17 3.50
N LYS A 248 15.13 6.28 3.86
CA LYS A 248 15.39 4.85 4.04
C LYS A 248 15.46 4.08 2.71
N GLY A 249 14.96 4.66 1.62
CA GLY A 249 14.88 4.01 0.31
C GLY A 249 13.88 2.85 0.25
N ILE A 250 13.02 2.70 1.26
CA ILE A 250 12.07 1.58 1.36
C ILE A 250 10.79 1.95 0.60
N PRO A 251 10.37 1.16 -0.40
CA PRO A 251 9.11 1.41 -1.09
C PRO A 251 7.92 1.03 -0.20
N PHE A 252 6.80 1.72 -0.37
CA PHE A 252 5.54 1.27 0.23
C PHE A 252 4.63 0.58 -0.80
N GLY A 253 3.77 -0.29 -0.30
CA GLY A 253 2.81 -1.05 -1.08
C GLY A 253 1.57 -0.22 -1.42
N LEU A 254 1.33 0.01 -2.70
CA LEU A 254 0.11 0.63 -3.22
C LEU A 254 -0.92 -0.46 -3.56
N ILE A 255 -1.99 -0.54 -2.77
CA ILE A 255 -3.00 -1.61 -2.87
C ILE A 255 -4.00 -1.33 -3.99
N GLU A 256 -4.26 -2.33 -4.85
CA GLU A 256 -4.99 -2.14 -6.11
C GLU A 256 -6.52 -2.04 -6.00
N PHE A 257 -7.17 -2.72 -5.05
CA PHE A 257 -8.65 -2.72 -4.94
C PHE A 257 -9.20 -2.17 -3.64
N TYR A 258 -8.30 -1.82 -2.72
CA TYR A 258 -8.65 -1.29 -1.41
C TYR A 258 -7.93 0.04 -1.27
N PRO A 259 -8.47 1.11 -1.91
CA PRO A 259 -7.83 2.42 -1.86
C PRO A 259 -7.76 2.86 -0.40
N GLN A 260 -6.56 3.26 0.02
CA GLN A 260 -6.34 3.85 1.32
C GLN A 260 -6.28 5.37 1.18
N GLU A 261 -6.89 6.07 2.13
CA GLU A 261 -6.79 7.52 2.21
C GLU A 261 -5.32 7.94 2.33
N GLY A 262 -4.96 9.02 1.64
CA GLY A 262 -3.58 9.51 1.56
C GLY A 262 -2.63 8.72 0.64
N ALA A 263 -2.96 7.50 0.21
CA ALA A 263 -2.01 6.65 -0.54
C ALA A 263 -1.50 7.27 -1.86
N ARG A 264 -2.39 7.94 -2.61
CA ARG A 264 -2.00 8.63 -3.85
C ARG A 264 -1.13 9.86 -3.59
N GLY A 265 -1.41 10.60 -2.51
CA GLY A 265 -0.60 11.73 -2.07
C GLY A 265 0.79 11.28 -1.67
N LEU A 266 0.88 10.25 -0.83
CA LEU A 266 2.14 9.64 -0.40
C LEU A 266 2.93 9.06 -1.58
N ALA A 267 2.28 8.40 -2.54
CA ALA A 267 2.94 7.92 -3.77
C ALA A 267 3.58 9.08 -4.56
N SER A 268 2.91 10.23 -4.65
CA SER A 268 3.48 11.41 -5.30
C SER A 268 4.67 11.98 -4.53
N LEU A 269 4.56 12.10 -3.21
CA LEU A 269 5.61 12.67 -2.33
C LEU A 269 6.86 11.77 -2.24
N THR A 270 6.69 10.45 -2.39
CA THR A 270 7.80 9.47 -2.44
C THR A 270 8.41 9.32 -3.84
N GLY A 271 8.05 10.17 -4.80
CA GLY A 271 8.52 10.06 -6.18
C GLY A 271 8.09 8.76 -6.87
N TYR A 272 6.98 8.16 -6.41
CA TYR A 272 6.49 6.85 -6.80
C TYR A 272 7.47 5.71 -6.48
N ASN A 273 8.21 5.81 -5.37
CA ASN A 273 8.92 4.67 -4.79
C ASN A 273 7.90 3.68 -4.18
N VAL A 274 7.20 2.95 -5.05
CA VAL A 274 6.10 2.06 -4.67
C VAL A 274 6.23 0.69 -5.34
N VAL A 275 5.70 -0.32 -4.66
CA VAL A 275 5.39 -1.64 -5.23
C VAL A 275 3.87 -1.79 -5.32
N LYS A 276 3.37 -2.46 -6.35
CA LYS A 276 1.92 -2.64 -6.52
C LYS A 276 1.47 -3.92 -5.85
N VAL A 277 0.57 -3.76 -4.88
CA VAL A 277 0.10 -4.86 -4.04
C VAL A 277 -1.23 -5.39 -4.55
N HIS A 278 -1.26 -6.69 -4.82
CA HIS A 278 -2.52 -7.42 -4.93
C HIS A 278 -2.73 -8.24 -3.66
N GLY A 279 -3.91 -8.12 -3.06
CA GLY A 279 -4.35 -8.92 -1.93
C GLY A 279 -5.78 -9.36 -2.15
N ILE A 280 -6.14 -10.52 -1.57
CA ILE A 280 -7.51 -11.02 -1.54
C ILE A 280 -7.89 -11.08 -0.07
N ARG A 281 -8.99 -10.40 0.30
CA ARG A 281 -9.48 -10.41 1.68
C ARG A 281 -9.96 -11.80 2.06
N GLU A 282 -9.91 -12.10 3.35
CA GLU A 282 -10.34 -13.40 3.88
C GLU A 282 -11.82 -13.70 3.56
N ASP A 283 -12.70 -12.71 3.68
CA ASP A 283 -14.12 -12.85 3.38
C ASP A 283 -14.43 -13.04 1.89
N GLU A 284 -13.50 -12.63 1.02
CA GLU A 284 -13.55 -12.93 -0.41
C GLU A 284 -12.97 -14.31 -0.71
N LEU A 285 -11.85 -14.67 -0.08
CA LEU A 285 -11.14 -15.93 -0.32
C LEU A 285 -12.06 -17.14 -0.08
N LYS A 286 -12.92 -17.07 0.95
CA LYS A 286 -13.90 -18.12 1.30
C LYS A 286 -14.98 -18.35 0.23
N LYS A 287 -15.14 -17.44 -0.74
CA LYS A 287 -16.17 -17.50 -1.78
C LYS A 287 -15.69 -18.13 -3.08
N TYR A 288 -14.37 -18.31 -3.23
CA TYR A 288 -13.77 -18.77 -4.49
C TYR A 288 -13.10 -20.13 -4.31
N THR A 289 -13.05 -20.88 -5.40
CA THR A 289 -12.21 -22.07 -5.52
C THR A 289 -10.73 -21.69 -5.66
N THR A 290 -9.82 -22.63 -5.37
CA THR A 290 -8.37 -22.43 -5.55
C THR A 290 -8.04 -21.99 -6.98
N ALA A 291 -8.63 -22.64 -7.99
CA ALA A 291 -8.39 -22.33 -9.40
C ALA A 291 -8.82 -20.90 -9.79
N GLU A 292 -9.97 -20.43 -9.30
CA GLU A 292 -10.44 -19.05 -9.54
C GLU A 292 -9.51 -18.02 -8.89
N VAL A 293 -9.00 -18.34 -7.70
CA VAL A 293 -8.04 -17.50 -6.98
C VAL A 293 -6.69 -17.46 -7.71
N VAL A 294 -6.18 -18.60 -8.18
CA VAL A 294 -4.97 -18.68 -9.02
C VAL A 294 -5.10 -17.82 -10.28
N ALA A 295 -6.23 -17.92 -10.99
CA ALA A 295 -6.49 -17.07 -12.16
C ALA A 295 -6.57 -15.57 -11.82
N ARG A 296 -6.98 -15.21 -10.60
CA ARG A 296 -6.98 -13.82 -10.12
C ARG A 296 -5.55 -13.30 -9.90
N TRP A 297 -4.64 -14.13 -9.37
CA TRP A 297 -3.21 -13.80 -9.25
C TRP A 297 -2.53 -13.62 -10.61
N GLU A 298 -2.81 -14.51 -11.57
CA GLU A 298 -2.27 -14.36 -12.93
C GLU A 298 -2.68 -13.05 -13.59
N ARG A 299 -3.97 -12.68 -13.49
CA ARG A 299 -4.47 -11.39 -14.00
C ARG A 299 -3.82 -10.22 -13.27
N ALA A 300 -3.55 -10.35 -11.96
CA ALA A 300 -2.87 -9.30 -11.20
C ALA A 300 -1.47 -9.01 -11.74
N ALA A 301 -0.70 -10.06 -12.06
CA ALA A 301 0.61 -9.91 -12.68
C ALA A 301 0.49 -9.35 -14.11
N LYS A 302 -0.32 -10.00 -14.97
CA LYS A 302 -0.34 -9.74 -16.42
C LYS A 302 -1.01 -8.43 -16.81
N GLU A 303 -2.18 -8.14 -16.24
CA GLU A 303 -3.04 -7.06 -16.71
C GLU A 303 -2.83 -5.78 -15.90
N ARG A 304 -2.41 -5.94 -14.65
CA ARG A 304 -2.38 -4.87 -13.63
C ARG A 304 -0.97 -4.50 -13.18
N SER A 305 0.02 -5.32 -13.56
CA SER A 305 1.43 -5.19 -13.21
C SER A 305 1.65 -5.16 -11.69
N CYS A 306 0.83 -5.88 -10.92
CA CYS A 306 1.09 -6.11 -9.51
C CYS A 306 2.28 -7.06 -9.36
N ASN A 307 3.21 -6.68 -8.50
CA ASN A 307 4.47 -7.40 -8.31
C ASN A 307 4.76 -7.75 -6.84
N LEU A 308 3.88 -7.33 -5.92
CA LEU A 308 3.85 -7.82 -4.55
C LEU A 308 2.49 -8.48 -4.29
N PHE A 309 2.48 -9.79 -4.04
CA PHE A 309 1.26 -10.55 -3.77
C PHE A 309 1.14 -10.82 -2.29
N TYR A 310 0.10 -10.27 -1.69
CA TYR A 310 -0.28 -10.47 -0.30
C TYR A 310 -1.17 -11.70 -0.18
N LEU A 311 -0.55 -12.84 0.13
CA LEU A 311 -1.21 -14.14 0.24
C LEU A 311 -1.77 -14.35 1.65
N ARG A 312 -2.99 -14.91 1.70
CA ARG A 312 -3.55 -15.53 2.90
C ARG A 312 -3.69 -17.03 2.65
N PRO A 313 -3.40 -17.89 3.64
CA PRO A 313 -3.68 -19.31 3.52
C PRO A 313 -5.20 -19.55 3.45
N PHE A 314 -5.60 -20.54 2.67
CA PHE A 314 -6.95 -21.09 2.72
C PHE A 314 -7.17 -21.80 4.05
N GLU A 315 -8.26 -21.43 4.73
CA GLU A 315 -8.75 -22.13 5.91
C GLU A 315 -9.51 -23.41 5.49
N ALA A 316 -8.78 -24.36 4.92
CA ALA A 316 -9.32 -25.60 4.38
C ALA A 316 -8.44 -26.80 4.76
N GLY A 317 -9.07 -27.93 5.07
CA GLY A 317 -8.39 -29.10 5.62
C GLY A 317 -7.97 -28.93 7.09
N THR A 318 -7.39 -29.98 7.67
CA THR A 318 -6.79 -29.97 9.01
C THR A 318 -5.46 -30.73 8.97
N GLY A 319 -4.57 -30.44 9.92
CA GLY A 319 -3.28 -31.13 10.02
C GLY A 319 -2.47 -31.05 8.71
N GLU A 320 -2.01 -32.19 8.22
CA GLU A 320 -1.24 -32.29 6.97
C GLU A 320 -2.04 -31.85 5.73
N ALA A 321 -3.36 -32.06 5.71
CA ALA A 321 -4.19 -31.66 4.57
C ALA A 321 -4.20 -30.14 4.38
N PHE A 322 -4.17 -29.36 5.47
CA PHE A 322 -4.06 -27.90 5.41
C PHE A 322 -2.77 -27.45 4.73
N ILE A 323 -1.65 -28.11 5.07
CA ILE A 323 -0.34 -27.83 4.47
C ILE A 323 -0.37 -28.16 2.98
N ASN A 324 -0.85 -29.36 2.62
CA ASN A 324 -0.85 -29.83 1.23
C ASN A 324 -1.73 -28.95 0.32
N ILE A 325 -2.95 -28.60 0.74
CA ILE A 325 -3.85 -27.72 -0.02
C ILE A 325 -3.19 -26.37 -0.30
N ASN A 326 -2.59 -25.75 0.72
CA ASN A 326 -1.97 -24.43 0.58
C ASN A 326 -0.65 -24.50 -0.22
N LYS A 327 0.13 -25.57 -0.06
CA LYS A 327 1.34 -25.83 -0.84
C LYS A 327 1.03 -26.00 -2.32
N GLU A 328 0.00 -26.77 -2.66
CA GLU A 328 -0.48 -26.94 -4.03
C GLU A 328 -0.96 -25.60 -4.61
N TYR A 329 -1.78 -24.86 -3.87
CA TYR A 329 -2.24 -23.52 -4.25
C TYR A 329 -1.08 -22.56 -4.56
N ILE A 330 -0.09 -22.46 -3.66
CA ILE A 330 1.09 -21.60 -3.88
C ILE A 330 1.92 -22.11 -5.07
N GLY A 331 2.10 -23.44 -5.17
CA GLY A 331 2.81 -24.07 -6.27
C GLY A 331 2.15 -23.83 -7.64
N GLU A 332 0.83 -23.79 -7.71
CA GLU A 332 0.09 -23.44 -8.93
C GLU A 332 0.33 -21.99 -9.34
N ILE A 333 0.29 -21.05 -8.39
CA ILE A 333 0.63 -19.64 -8.64
C ILE A 333 2.05 -19.55 -9.23
N VAL A 334 3.01 -20.18 -8.56
CA VAL A 334 4.43 -20.14 -8.93
C VAL A 334 4.65 -20.78 -10.31
N GLY A 335 4.07 -21.96 -10.54
CA GLY A 335 4.18 -22.67 -11.81
C GLY A 335 3.56 -21.90 -12.98
N ASN A 336 2.38 -21.32 -12.80
CA ASN A 336 1.68 -20.57 -13.85
C ASN A 336 2.45 -19.30 -14.23
N LEU A 337 2.92 -18.55 -13.25
CA LEU A 337 3.68 -17.32 -13.47
C LEU A 337 5.08 -17.60 -14.03
N THR A 338 5.74 -18.68 -13.60
CA THR A 338 7.03 -19.11 -14.19
C THR A 338 6.86 -19.44 -15.67
N ARG A 339 5.78 -20.13 -16.07
CA ARG A 339 5.46 -20.39 -17.48
C ARG A 339 5.24 -19.12 -18.30
N LEU A 340 4.78 -18.06 -17.66
CA LEU A 340 4.60 -16.73 -18.26
C LEU A 340 5.90 -15.90 -18.28
N GLY A 341 6.99 -16.44 -17.73
CA GLY A 341 8.31 -15.82 -17.71
C GLY A 341 8.53 -14.84 -16.55
N PHE A 342 7.75 -14.96 -15.46
CA PHE A 342 8.01 -14.25 -14.21
C PHE A 342 9.06 -14.99 -13.36
N THR A 343 9.74 -14.24 -12.49
CA THR A 343 10.71 -14.74 -11.51
C THR A 343 10.26 -14.37 -10.10
N PHE A 344 10.82 -15.01 -9.08
CA PHE A 344 10.40 -14.81 -7.68
C PHE A 344 11.53 -14.23 -6.83
N GLY A 345 11.18 -13.27 -5.98
CA GLY A 345 12.09 -12.57 -5.08
C GLY A 345 11.53 -11.23 -4.64
N PRO A 346 12.31 -10.38 -3.94
CA PRO A 346 11.90 -9.04 -3.53
C PRO A 346 11.29 -8.22 -4.67
N ALA A 347 10.15 -7.60 -4.46
CA ALA A 347 9.44 -6.83 -5.46
C ALA A 347 10.28 -5.62 -5.85
N GLU A 348 10.46 -5.42 -7.15
CA GLU A 348 11.19 -4.27 -7.66
C GLU A 348 10.26 -3.05 -7.71
N ARG A 349 10.80 -1.86 -7.44
CA ARG A 349 10.04 -0.62 -7.61
C ARG A 349 9.60 -0.49 -9.07
N ILE A 350 8.37 -0.02 -9.29
CA ILE A 350 7.90 0.24 -10.65
C ILE A 350 8.53 1.57 -11.12
N PRO A 351 9.29 1.58 -12.22
CA PRO A 351 9.85 2.82 -12.74
C PRO A 351 8.74 3.82 -13.04
N SER A 352 8.82 5.01 -12.42
CA SER A 352 7.92 6.10 -12.76
C SER A 352 8.50 6.87 -13.94
N LEU A 353 7.92 6.65 -15.12
CA LEU A 353 8.15 7.52 -16.27
C LEU A 353 7.46 8.86 -16.02
N GLN A 354 8.19 9.76 -15.35
CA GLN A 354 7.78 11.16 -15.28
C GLN A 354 7.98 11.79 -16.66
N THR A 355 6.88 12.15 -17.30
CA THR A 355 6.91 12.88 -18.56
C THR A 355 7.26 14.34 -18.27
N GLY A 356 8.46 14.78 -18.65
CA GLY A 356 8.90 16.15 -18.40
C GLY A 356 7.98 17.21 -19.03
N PHE A 357 7.98 18.42 -18.47
CA PHE A 357 7.13 19.54 -18.92
C PHE A 357 7.20 19.77 -20.43
N GLY A 358 8.42 19.87 -20.98
CA GLY A 358 8.62 20.10 -22.43
C GLY A 358 8.14 18.95 -23.30
N VAL A 359 8.26 17.70 -22.82
CA VAL A 359 7.75 16.51 -23.50
C VAL A 359 6.23 16.56 -23.57
N MET A 360 5.55 16.84 -22.46
CA MET A 360 4.09 16.97 -22.43
C MET A 360 3.60 18.12 -23.29
N LEU A 361 4.29 19.26 -23.27
CA LEU A 361 3.96 20.40 -24.12
C LEU A 361 4.05 20.06 -25.61
N LEU A 362 5.11 19.36 -26.03
CA LEU A 362 5.25 18.89 -27.41
C LEU A 362 4.17 17.87 -27.78
N LEU A 363 3.80 16.95 -26.88
CA LEU A 363 2.69 16.02 -27.11
C LEU A 363 1.36 16.75 -27.28
N SER A 364 1.05 17.73 -26.41
CA SER A 364 -0.16 18.54 -26.52
C SER A 364 -0.22 19.34 -27.83
N LEU A 365 0.89 19.91 -28.28
CA LEU A 365 0.97 20.60 -29.58
C LEU A 365 0.80 19.63 -30.77
N GLY A 366 1.31 18.40 -30.66
CA GLY A 366 1.11 17.36 -31.68
C GLY A 366 -0.36 16.98 -31.82
N VAL A 367 -1.05 16.79 -30.70
CA VAL A 367 -2.50 16.53 -30.68
C VAL A 367 -3.29 17.74 -31.20
N ALA A 368 -2.91 18.96 -30.80
CA ALA A 368 -3.52 20.18 -31.33
C ALA A 368 -3.38 20.30 -32.85
N SER A 369 -2.22 19.92 -33.38
CA SER A 369 -1.94 19.93 -34.82
C SER A 369 -2.84 18.94 -35.56
N SER A 370 -3.11 17.76 -35.00
CA SER A 370 -4.02 16.78 -35.60
C SER A 370 -5.49 17.23 -35.55
N VAL A 371 -5.92 17.85 -34.45
CA VAL A 371 -7.25 18.46 -34.32
C VAL A 371 -7.45 19.57 -35.36
N LEU A 372 -6.48 20.48 -35.49
CA LEU A 372 -6.54 21.55 -36.49
C LEU A 372 -6.58 21.01 -37.91
N TRP A 373 -5.83 19.94 -38.19
CA TRP A 373 -5.86 19.29 -39.49
C TRP A 373 -7.23 18.66 -39.79
N PHE A 374 -7.84 17.98 -38.81
CA PHE A 374 -9.19 17.44 -38.92
C PHE A 374 -10.22 18.55 -39.14
N LEU A 375 -10.20 19.61 -38.34
CA LEU A 375 -11.13 20.74 -38.49
C LEU A 375 -10.98 21.40 -39.85
N GLN A 376 -9.75 21.58 -40.35
CA GLN A 376 -9.51 22.12 -41.67
C GLN A 376 -10.17 21.28 -42.78
N LYS A 377 -10.21 19.97 -42.61
CA LYS A 377 -10.88 19.05 -43.53
C LYS A 377 -12.40 19.14 -43.46
N VAL A 378 -12.98 19.33 -42.28
CA VAL A 378 -14.43 19.38 -42.10
C VAL A 378 -15.03 20.77 -42.41
N SER A 379 -14.42 21.86 -41.92
CA SER A 379 -14.98 23.21 -41.99
C SER A 379 -14.31 24.12 -43.03
N GLY A 380 -13.36 23.61 -43.82
CA GLY A 380 -12.61 24.38 -44.81
C GLY A 380 -11.36 25.07 -44.24
N SER A 381 -10.64 25.81 -45.10
CA SER A 381 -9.33 26.35 -44.73
C SER A 381 -9.41 27.60 -43.86
N PHE A 382 -8.94 27.50 -42.61
CA PHE A 382 -8.64 28.65 -41.77
C PHE A 382 -7.50 29.51 -42.34
N SER A 383 -7.51 30.81 -42.04
CA SER A 383 -6.40 31.71 -42.36
C SER A 383 -5.14 31.38 -41.55
N PRO A 384 -3.93 31.73 -42.02
CA PRO A 384 -2.69 31.42 -41.29
C PRO A 384 -2.63 32.08 -39.92
N THR A 385 -3.18 33.29 -39.80
CA THR A 385 -3.28 34.04 -38.53
C THR A 385 -4.18 33.34 -37.52
N VAL A 386 -5.34 32.83 -37.95
CA VAL A 386 -6.26 32.10 -37.06
C VAL A 386 -5.62 30.80 -36.56
N LYS A 387 -4.96 30.04 -37.45
CA LYS A 387 -4.23 28.81 -37.07
C LYS A 387 -3.11 29.10 -36.07
N ALA A 388 -2.32 30.16 -36.31
CA ALA A 388 -1.25 30.57 -35.39
C ALA A 388 -1.80 31.01 -34.02
N LEU A 389 -2.92 31.74 -34.00
CA LEU A 389 -3.59 32.15 -32.77
C LEU A 389 -4.09 30.94 -31.97
N ILE A 390 -4.74 29.97 -32.63
CA ILE A 390 -5.22 28.75 -31.97
C ILE A 390 -4.05 27.97 -31.36
N LEU A 391 -2.95 27.78 -32.12
CA LEU A 391 -1.76 27.12 -31.59
C LEU A 391 -1.13 27.87 -30.41
N ALA A 392 -1.08 29.20 -30.46
CA ALA A 392 -0.55 30.01 -29.35
C ALA A 392 -1.43 29.90 -28.10
N VAL A 393 -2.76 29.93 -28.26
CA VAL A 393 -3.70 29.72 -27.15
C VAL A 393 -3.53 28.33 -26.55
N ILE A 394 -3.47 27.29 -27.39
CA ILE A 394 -3.27 25.91 -26.91
C ILE A 394 -1.91 25.77 -26.22
N LEU A 395 -0.85 26.41 -26.72
CA LEU A 395 0.46 26.42 -26.07
C LEU A 395 0.39 26.99 -24.64
N ILE A 396 -0.26 28.14 -24.47
CA ILE A 396 -0.42 28.80 -23.17
C ILE A 396 -1.27 27.92 -22.24
N LEU A 397 -2.43 27.44 -22.71
CA LEU A 397 -3.30 26.57 -21.94
C LEU A 397 -2.60 25.25 -21.57
N SER A 398 -1.78 24.70 -22.46
CA SER A 398 -0.96 23.52 -22.16
C SER A 398 0.06 23.83 -21.08
N GLY A 399 0.78 24.95 -21.17
CA GLY A 399 1.73 25.35 -20.14
C GLY A 399 1.08 25.51 -18.77
N MET A 400 -0.06 26.21 -18.70
CA MET A 400 -0.83 26.38 -17.46
C MET A 400 -1.38 25.05 -16.95
N GLY A 401 -1.97 24.24 -17.83
CA GLY A 401 -2.56 22.95 -17.48
C GLY A 401 -1.53 21.95 -16.97
N ILE A 402 -0.34 21.88 -17.59
CA ILE A 402 0.75 21.01 -17.11
C ILE A 402 1.27 21.48 -15.76
N TYR A 403 1.37 22.79 -15.53
CA TYR A 403 1.91 23.34 -14.28
C TYR A 403 0.95 23.17 -13.09
N PHE A 404 -0.32 23.57 -13.26
CA PHE A 404 -1.30 23.57 -12.16
C PHE A 404 -2.06 22.26 -12.03
N PHE A 405 -2.28 21.53 -13.14
CA PHE A 405 -3.14 20.34 -13.18
C PHE A 405 -2.54 19.20 -14.02
N PRO A 406 -1.31 18.73 -13.73
CA PRO A 406 -0.56 17.83 -14.61
C PRO A 406 -1.30 16.54 -14.94
N LEU A 407 -1.97 15.92 -13.95
CA LEU A 407 -2.72 14.68 -14.15
C LEU A 407 -3.93 14.87 -15.07
N MET A 408 -4.72 15.92 -14.82
CA MET A 408 -5.91 16.24 -15.61
C MET A 408 -5.52 16.61 -17.04
N TRP A 409 -4.45 17.39 -17.22
CA TRP A 409 -3.99 17.79 -18.54
C TRP A 409 -3.49 16.61 -19.38
N ARG A 410 -2.79 15.66 -18.75
CA ARG A 410 -2.38 14.40 -19.39
C ARG A 410 -3.59 13.59 -19.86
N GLN A 411 -4.61 13.47 -19.01
CA GLN A 411 -5.84 12.75 -19.35
C GLN A 411 -6.59 13.44 -20.49
N LEU A 412 -6.71 14.77 -20.46
CA LEU A 412 -7.34 15.55 -21.52
C LEU A 412 -6.62 15.38 -22.86
N THR A 413 -5.28 15.53 -22.86
CA THR A 413 -4.47 15.35 -24.09
C THR A 413 -4.63 13.95 -24.66
N ALA A 414 -4.60 12.91 -23.81
CA ALA A 414 -4.80 11.52 -24.22
C ALA A 414 -6.21 11.28 -24.78
N PHE A 415 -7.24 11.83 -24.14
CA PHE A 415 -8.62 11.74 -24.59
C PHE A 415 -8.81 12.42 -25.96
N THR A 416 -8.31 13.65 -26.12
CA THR A 416 -8.36 14.36 -27.40
C THR A 416 -7.66 13.56 -28.51
N ALA A 417 -6.48 12.99 -28.22
CA ALA A 417 -5.79 12.12 -29.17
C ALA A 417 -6.65 10.90 -29.56
N ALA A 418 -7.22 10.20 -28.58
CA ALA A 418 -8.03 9.00 -28.81
C ALA A 418 -9.30 9.27 -29.63
N VAL A 419 -9.85 10.48 -29.57
CA VAL A 419 -11.02 10.88 -30.37
C VAL A 419 -10.63 11.32 -31.78
N PHE A 420 -9.67 12.24 -31.91
CA PHE A 420 -9.42 12.91 -33.19
C PHE A 420 -8.54 12.10 -34.15
N PHE A 421 -7.66 11.22 -33.69
CA PHE A 421 -6.85 10.41 -34.59
C PHE A 421 -7.68 9.40 -35.40
N PRO A 422 -8.63 8.63 -34.82
CA PRO A 422 -9.53 7.79 -35.60
C PRO A 422 -10.39 8.58 -36.58
N LEU A 423 -10.94 9.73 -36.18
CA LEU A 423 -11.74 10.61 -37.04
C LEU A 423 -10.94 11.12 -38.25
N LEU A 424 -9.71 11.55 -38.02
CA LEU A 424 -8.79 11.97 -39.07
C LEU A 424 -8.48 10.80 -40.01
N GLY A 425 -8.26 9.59 -39.47
CA GLY A 425 -8.04 8.38 -40.26
C GLY A 425 -9.21 8.04 -41.19
N ILE A 426 -10.45 8.08 -40.68
CA ILE A 426 -11.67 7.84 -41.48
C ILE A 426 -11.80 8.87 -42.60
N TYR A 427 -11.59 10.15 -42.29
CA TYR A 427 -11.69 11.22 -43.28
C TYR A 427 -10.63 11.07 -44.38
N LEU A 428 -9.38 10.79 -44.01
CA LEU A 428 -8.29 10.57 -44.97
C LEU A 428 -8.49 9.31 -45.82
N TYR A 429 -9.15 8.28 -45.29
CA TYR A 429 -9.53 7.10 -46.05
C TYR A 429 -10.63 7.41 -47.07
N LYS A 430 -11.67 8.16 -46.65
CA LYS A 430 -12.77 8.59 -47.52
C LYS A 430 -12.30 9.47 -48.67
N ASP A 431 -11.31 10.35 -48.45
CA ASP A 431 -10.72 11.19 -49.51
C ASP A 431 -9.93 10.38 -50.57
N ARG A 432 -9.62 9.10 -50.32
CA ARG A 432 -8.87 8.22 -51.24
C ARG A 432 -9.75 7.28 -52.07
N VAL A 433 -11.01 7.10 -51.69
CA VAL A 433 -12.03 6.31 -52.39
C VAL A 433 -12.93 7.25 -53.16
#